data_AF-A0A8J9Z213-F1
#
_entry.id   AF-A0A8J9Z213-F1
#
_cell.length_a   1.000
_cell.length_b   1.000
_cell.length_c   1.000
_cell.angle_alpha   90.00
_cell.angle_beta   90.00
_cell.angle_gamma   90.00
#
_symmetry.space_group_name_H-M   'P 1'
#
loop_
_entity.id
_entity.type
_entity.pdbx_description
1 polymer ?
#
loop_
_entity_poly.entity_id
_entity_poly.type
_entity_poly.pdbx_seq_one_letter_code
_entity_poly.pdbx_strand_id
1 'polypeptide(L)'
;MWSVLLLCSAWFCQGATAAAVPGALQAGSQSLCPPVCDVWCPFGNVQDENGCDTCTCNDAQTLCSPVMCEMYCPAGFAQDENGCEVCSCDDSGSKCPPLPCDVWCPHGHVQDDNGCDTCSCNAAPVCPHVFCGWLWCPNGFLQDENGCDTCRCNYGDLIVG
;
A
#
# COMPACT_ATOMS: atom_id res chain seq x y z
N MET A 1 -28.39 20.58 -51.85
CA MET A 1 -27.32 20.88 -52.84
C MET A 1 -27.09 22.37 -52.80
N TRP A 2 -25.80 22.76 -52.75
CA TRP A 2 -25.24 24.12 -52.70
C TRP A 2 -25.31 24.80 -51.33
N SER A 3 -24.29 25.48 -50.83
CA SER A 3 -22.88 25.61 -51.20
C SER A 3 -22.17 26.22 -49.98
N VAL A 4 -20.94 25.80 -49.78
CA VAL A 4 -20.03 26.26 -48.74
C VAL A 4 -19.50 27.67 -49.09
N LEU A 5 -19.04 28.38 -48.06
CA LEU A 5 -17.89 29.29 -48.05
C LEU A 5 -18.17 30.79 -47.90
N LEU A 6 -17.69 31.26 -46.74
CA LEU A 6 -16.88 32.44 -46.50
C LEU A 6 -17.52 33.79 -46.75
N LEU A 7 -17.82 34.48 -45.65
CA LEU A 7 -17.19 35.78 -45.37
C LEU A 7 -16.92 35.92 -43.87
N CYS A 8 -15.67 35.64 -43.48
CA CYS A 8 -15.06 36.15 -42.25
C CYS A 8 -14.92 37.67 -42.41
N SER A 9 -15.95 38.42 -42.01
CA SER A 9 -15.85 39.85 -41.78
C SER A 9 -15.46 40.09 -40.32
N ALA A 10 -14.24 40.57 -40.17
CA ALA A 10 -13.64 41.25 -39.03
C ALA A 10 -14.54 41.47 -37.79
N TRP A 11 -14.02 40.95 -36.68
CA TRP A 11 -14.31 41.23 -35.26
C TRP A 11 -15.04 40.10 -34.52
N PHE A 12 -14.36 39.64 -33.46
CA PHE A 12 -14.78 38.64 -32.46
C PHE A 12 -14.91 37.18 -32.90
N CYS A 13 -13.90 36.38 -32.52
CA CYS A 13 -14.14 35.22 -31.67
C CYS A 13 -12.86 34.91 -30.89
N GLN A 14 -12.86 35.31 -29.62
CA GLN A 14 -11.94 34.83 -28.60
C GLN A 14 -12.30 33.37 -28.26
N GLY A 15 -11.29 32.57 -27.91
CA GLY A 15 -11.48 31.30 -27.21
C GLY A 15 -10.81 30.10 -27.88
N ALA A 16 -9.48 30.14 -28.04
CA ALA A 16 -8.73 28.90 -28.27
C ALA A 16 -8.68 28.13 -26.95
N THR A 17 -9.43 27.05 -26.85
CA THR A 17 -9.28 26.04 -25.81
C THR A 17 -7.99 25.28 -26.08
N ALA A 18 -6.90 25.71 -25.43
CA ALA A 18 -5.68 24.92 -25.37
C ALA A 18 -5.92 23.75 -24.42
N ALA A 19 -5.97 22.55 -25.02
CA ALA A 19 -6.12 21.28 -24.36
C ALA A 19 -5.07 21.09 -23.24
N ALA A 20 -5.54 20.78 -22.03
CA ALA A 20 -4.68 20.30 -20.96
C ALA A 20 -4.24 18.86 -21.30
N VAL A 21 -2.94 18.69 -21.53
CA VAL A 21 -2.28 17.38 -21.52
C VAL A 21 -2.18 16.89 -20.06
N PRO A 22 -2.56 15.64 -19.74
CA PRO A 22 -2.28 15.06 -18.44
C PRO A 22 -0.84 14.54 -18.44
N GLY A 23 0.02 15.17 -17.65
CA GLY A 23 1.39 14.68 -17.41
C GLY A 23 2.48 15.68 -17.74
N ALA A 24 2.63 16.69 -16.89
CA ALA A 24 3.92 17.33 -16.65
C ALA A 24 3.96 17.75 -15.18
N LEU A 25 4.84 17.06 -14.43
CA LEU A 25 5.27 17.43 -13.09
C LEU A 25 5.75 18.90 -13.10
N GLN A 26 5.20 19.75 -12.24
CA GLN A 26 5.87 21.00 -11.93
C GLN A 26 5.73 21.34 -10.44
N ALA A 27 6.82 21.00 -9.76
CA ALA A 27 7.35 21.52 -8.52
C ALA A 27 6.73 22.81 -7.99
N GLY A 28 6.43 22.77 -6.70
CA GLY A 28 6.50 23.93 -5.81
C GLY A 28 5.40 24.95 -6.03
N SER A 29 4.26 24.71 -5.41
CA SER A 29 3.40 25.81 -4.96
C SER A 29 4.27 26.72 -4.11
N GLN A 30 4.63 27.89 -4.64
CA GLN A 30 5.19 28.99 -3.87
C GLN A 30 4.12 29.42 -2.87
N SER A 31 4.06 28.74 -1.73
CA SER A 31 3.26 29.16 -0.59
C SER A 31 3.85 30.50 -0.14
N LEU A 32 3.04 31.56 -0.18
CA LEU A 32 3.41 32.89 0.29
C LEU A 32 3.55 32.86 1.82
N CYS A 33 4.62 32.25 2.33
CA CYS A 33 4.93 32.31 3.74
C CYS A 33 5.54 33.68 4.09
N PRO A 34 5.12 34.32 5.18
CA PRO A 34 5.74 35.55 5.65
C PRO A 34 7.22 35.33 6.01
N PRO A 35 8.05 36.39 6.00
CA PRO A 35 9.44 36.28 6.41
C PRO A 35 9.54 35.82 7.86
N VAL A 36 10.31 34.76 8.08
CA VAL A 36 10.62 34.22 9.41
C VAL A 36 11.79 35.01 10.01
N CYS A 37 11.86 35.12 11.33
CA CYS A 37 12.99 35.77 12.02
C CYS A 37 14.30 35.00 11.87
N ASP A 38 15.42 35.72 12.00
CA ASP A 38 16.78 35.18 11.96
C ASP A 38 17.15 34.43 13.27
N VAL A 39 16.33 33.46 13.67
CA VAL A 39 16.62 32.55 14.79
C VAL A 39 17.13 31.22 14.24
N TRP A 40 18.25 30.74 14.78
CA TRP A 40 18.73 29.40 14.45
C TRP A 40 18.09 28.38 15.39
N CYS A 41 17.12 27.64 14.86
CA CYS A 41 16.50 26.53 15.57
C CYS A 41 17.19 25.22 15.17
N PRO A 42 17.85 24.50 16.11
CA PRO A 42 18.54 23.24 15.80
C PRO A 42 17.60 22.14 15.30
N PHE A 43 16.30 22.25 15.60
CA PHE A 43 15.25 21.28 15.25
C PHE A 43 14.19 21.85 14.28
N GLY A 44 14.47 22.99 13.63
CA GLY A 44 13.53 23.68 12.74
C GLY A 44 12.49 24.54 13.46
N ASN A 45 11.64 25.21 12.68
CA ASN A 45 10.58 26.09 13.18
C ASN A 45 9.24 25.35 13.30
N VAL A 46 8.40 25.78 14.23
CA VAL A 46 7.00 25.38 14.34
C VAL A 46 6.26 25.93 13.12
N GLN A 47 5.45 25.11 12.46
CA GLN A 47 4.64 25.52 11.30
C GLN A 47 3.21 25.91 11.71
N ASP A 48 2.63 26.89 11.03
CA ASP A 48 1.22 27.27 11.18
C ASP A 48 0.27 26.30 10.45
N GLU A 49 -1.04 26.54 10.53
CA GLU A 49 -2.08 25.71 9.89
C GLU A 49 -1.94 25.65 8.35
N ASN A 50 -1.20 26.59 7.75
CA ASN A 50 -0.93 26.65 6.31
C ASN A 50 0.43 26.04 5.94
N GLY A 51 1.16 25.48 6.91
CA GLY A 51 2.48 24.90 6.73
C GLY A 51 3.61 25.94 6.62
N CYS A 52 3.39 27.17 7.10
CA CYS A 52 4.41 28.22 7.09
C CYS A 52 5.18 28.27 8.40
N ASP A 53 6.51 28.35 8.30
CA ASP A 53 7.40 28.46 9.45
C ASP A 53 7.10 29.72 10.28
N THR A 54 7.04 29.54 11.59
CA THR A 54 6.86 30.62 12.57
C THR A 54 8.18 30.97 13.26
N CYS A 55 8.19 32.02 14.06
CA CYS A 55 9.34 32.43 14.87
C CYS A 55 9.58 31.59 16.13
N THR A 56 9.00 30.40 16.20
CA THR A 56 9.08 29.52 17.37
C THR A 56 9.87 28.27 16.99
N CYS A 57 10.87 27.90 17.78
CA CYS A 57 11.62 26.69 17.54
C CYS A 57 10.82 25.46 17.97
N ASN A 58 10.98 24.38 17.22
CA ASN A 58 10.62 23.04 17.65
C ASN A 58 11.52 22.60 18.80
N ASP A 59 10.95 21.91 19.77
CA ASP A 59 11.70 21.23 20.82
C ASP A 59 12.29 19.93 20.29
N ALA A 60 13.34 19.40 20.95
CA ALA A 60 13.97 18.13 20.56
C ALA A 60 12.97 16.95 20.50
N GLN A 61 11.82 17.07 21.16
CA GLN A 61 10.78 16.05 21.24
C GLN A 61 9.92 15.93 19.98
N THR A 62 9.85 16.95 19.13
CA THR A 62 9.02 16.92 17.91
C THR A 62 9.72 16.26 16.72
N LEU A 63 10.99 15.89 16.84
CA LEU A 63 11.71 15.10 15.84
C LEU A 63 11.84 13.65 16.31
N CYS A 64 10.98 12.79 15.77
CA CYS A 64 11.11 11.35 15.96
C CYS A 64 12.42 10.87 15.31
N SER A 65 13.23 10.13 16.07
CA SER A 65 14.37 9.42 15.47
C SER A 65 13.86 8.25 14.63
N PRO A 66 14.46 7.96 13.47
CA PRO A 66 14.08 6.80 12.67
C PRO A 66 14.25 5.52 13.50
N VAL A 67 13.23 4.66 13.47
CA VAL A 67 13.25 3.38 14.18
C VAL A 67 14.24 2.43 13.52
N MET A 68 15.27 2.04 14.27
CA MET A 68 16.32 1.13 13.81
C MET A 68 16.18 -0.23 14.51
N CYS A 69 15.18 -1.01 14.12
CA CYS A 69 14.92 -2.34 14.68
C CYS A 69 14.75 -3.42 13.60
N GLU A 70 15.29 -4.61 13.86
CA GLU A 70 15.34 -5.75 12.92
C GLU A 70 14.05 -6.59 12.94
N MET A 71 12.89 -5.95 13.15
CA MET A 71 11.59 -6.62 13.23
C MET A 71 10.67 -6.13 12.11
N TYR A 72 9.90 -7.06 11.53
CA TYR A 72 8.89 -6.73 10.52
C TYR A 72 7.51 -6.72 11.16
N CYS A 73 6.84 -5.57 11.12
CA CYS A 73 5.50 -5.41 11.63
C CYS A 73 4.51 -5.27 10.45
N PRO A 74 3.62 -6.25 10.23
CA PRO A 74 2.71 -6.24 9.07
C PRO A 74 1.70 -5.08 9.11
N ALA A 75 1.35 -4.57 10.29
CA ALA A 75 0.46 -3.44 10.49
C ALA A 75 1.17 -2.09 10.77
N GLY A 76 2.51 -2.07 10.76
CA GLY A 76 3.32 -0.90 11.11
C GLY A 76 3.86 -0.91 12.55
N PHE A 77 4.65 0.10 12.89
CA PHE A 77 5.23 0.27 14.22
C PHE A 77 4.28 1.05 15.15
N ALA A 78 4.23 0.67 16.41
CA ALA A 78 3.51 1.41 17.45
C ALA A 78 4.13 2.80 17.65
N GLN A 79 3.32 3.75 18.11
CA GLN A 79 3.77 5.11 18.42
C GLN A 79 3.74 5.40 19.92
N ASP A 80 4.66 6.23 20.41
CA ASP A 80 4.68 6.74 21.78
C ASP A 80 3.68 7.90 21.99
N GLU A 81 3.65 8.47 23.20
CA GLU A 81 2.77 9.61 23.55
C GLU A 81 3.03 10.87 22.71
N ASN A 82 4.19 10.97 22.06
CA ASN A 82 4.58 12.06 21.18
C ASN A 82 4.29 11.76 19.70
N GLY A 83 3.72 10.58 19.39
CA GLY A 83 3.46 10.13 18.03
C GLY A 83 4.70 9.55 17.31
N CYS A 84 5.77 9.27 18.05
CA CYS A 84 7.00 8.71 17.48
C CYS A 84 6.96 7.20 17.44
N GLU A 85 7.31 6.63 16.30
CA GLU A 85 7.41 5.18 16.14
C GLU A 85 8.42 4.59 17.13
N VAL A 86 8.07 3.46 17.73
CA VAL A 86 8.90 2.69 18.66
C VAL A 86 9.11 1.27 18.15
N CYS A 87 10.10 0.56 18.69
CA CYS A 87 10.39 -0.83 18.34
C CYS A 87 9.38 -1.83 18.95
N SER A 88 8.11 -1.62 18.63
CA SER A 88 7.00 -2.52 18.93
C SER A 88 6.05 -2.49 17.74
N CYS A 89 5.40 -3.60 17.43
CA CYS A 89 4.39 -3.60 16.37
C CYS A 89 3.12 -2.93 16.85
N ASP A 90 2.43 -2.25 15.94
CA ASP A 90 1.08 -1.77 16.17
C ASP A 90 0.10 -2.93 16.02
N ASP A 91 -0.47 -3.36 17.14
CA ASP A 91 -1.49 -4.42 17.18
C ASP A 91 -2.88 -3.89 16.83
N SER A 92 -3.06 -2.58 16.64
CA SER A 92 -4.37 -1.97 16.36
C SER A 92 -4.94 -2.34 14.99
N GLY A 93 -4.07 -2.70 14.04
CA GLY A 93 -4.45 -3.14 12.69
C GLY A 93 -4.55 -4.66 12.50
N SER A 94 -3.89 -5.44 13.34
CA SER A 94 -3.86 -6.91 13.24
C SER A 94 -4.92 -7.52 14.15
N LYS A 95 -5.97 -8.12 13.56
CA LYS A 95 -6.98 -8.87 14.33
C LYS A 95 -6.39 -10.05 15.12
N CYS A 96 -5.20 -10.49 14.73
CA CYS A 96 -4.54 -11.68 15.27
C CYS A 96 -3.15 -11.33 15.79
N PRO A 97 -2.79 -11.81 16.99
CA PRO A 97 -1.44 -11.64 17.52
C PRO A 97 -0.41 -12.43 16.69
N PRO A 98 0.88 -12.06 16.75
CA PRO A 98 1.94 -12.85 16.14
C PRO A 98 1.90 -14.32 16.60
N LEU A 99 2.01 -15.25 15.67
CA LEU A 99 1.96 -16.68 15.96
C LEU A 99 3.19 -17.10 16.79
N PRO A 100 3.03 -17.65 18.01
CA PRO A 100 4.15 -17.87 18.95
C PRO A 100 4.95 -19.17 18.68
N CYS A 101 4.91 -19.69 17.46
CA CYS A 101 5.57 -20.94 17.09
C CYS A 101 6.10 -20.89 15.65
N ASP A 102 7.22 -21.58 15.44
CA ASP A 102 7.85 -21.75 14.13
C ASP A 102 7.57 -23.17 13.61
N VAL A 103 6.30 -23.43 13.30
CA VAL A 103 5.84 -24.73 12.78
C VAL A 103 5.32 -24.52 11.37
N TRP A 104 5.88 -25.25 10.42
CA TRP A 104 5.37 -25.27 9.06
C TRP A 104 4.29 -26.35 8.89
N CYS A 105 3.07 -25.91 8.54
CA CYS A 105 1.94 -26.80 8.29
C CYS A 105 1.66 -26.92 6.78
N PRO A 106 1.88 -28.09 6.14
CA PRO A 106 1.66 -28.28 4.70
C PRO A 106 0.22 -28.02 4.22
N HIS A 107 -0.76 -28.16 5.12
CA HIS A 107 -2.18 -27.95 4.86
C HIS A 107 -2.75 -26.75 5.63
N GLY A 108 -1.89 -25.83 6.07
CA GLY A 108 -2.27 -24.65 6.83
C GLY A 108 -2.49 -24.89 8.33
N HIS A 109 -2.68 -23.79 9.06
CA HIS A 109 -2.89 -23.78 10.50
C HIS A 109 -4.38 -23.90 10.84
N VAL A 110 -4.67 -24.48 12.00
CA VAL A 110 -6.00 -24.43 12.60
C VAL A 110 -6.23 -23.00 13.09
N GLN A 111 -7.39 -22.43 12.78
CA GLN A 111 -7.78 -21.11 13.23
C GLN A 111 -8.62 -21.17 14.51
N ASP A 112 -8.47 -20.17 15.38
CA ASP A 112 -9.33 -19.96 16.54
C ASP A 112 -10.68 -19.33 16.15
N ASP A 113 -11.54 -19.09 17.14
CA ASP A 113 -12.88 -18.50 16.92
C ASP A 113 -12.84 -17.09 16.31
N ASN A 114 -11.70 -16.40 16.39
CA ASN A 114 -11.49 -15.08 15.80
C ASN A 114 -10.89 -15.16 14.39
N GLY A 115 -10.63 -16.37 13.88
CA GLY A 115 -9.99 -16.62 12.60
C GLY A 115 -8.47 -16.48 12.63
N CYS A 116 -7.86 -16.57 13.81
CA CYS A 116 -6.41 -16.42 13.98
C CYS A 116 -5.71 -17.77 13.99
N ASP A 117 -4.60 -17.87 13.27
CA ASP A 117 -3.81 -19.10 13.20
C ASP A 117 -3.32 -19.51 14.59
N THR A 118 -3.37 -20.81 14.86
CA THR A 118 -2.88 -21.43 16.09
C THR A 118 -1.65 -22.29 15.79
N CYS A 119 -0.94 -22.72 16.84
CA CYS A 119 0.21 -23.61 16.70
C CYS A 119 -0.12 -25.07 16.37
N SER A 120 -1.32 -25.32 15.84
CA SER A 120 -1.78 -26.65 15.44
C SER A 120 -1.99 -26.69 13.93
N CYS A 121 -1.59 -27.79 13.28
CA CYS A 121 -1.78 -27.97 11.84
C CYS A 121 -3.13 -28.62 11.53
N ASN A 122 -3.73 -28.23 10.41
CA ASN A 122 -4.86 -28.95 9.85
C ASN A 122 -4.46 -30.38 9.46
N ALA A 123 -5.37 -31.31 9.65
CA ALA A 123 -5.19 -32.68 9.15
C ALA A 123 -5.12 -32.67 7.61
N ALA A 124 -4.34 -33.59 7.05
CA ALA A 124 -4.32 -33.78 5.61
C ALA A 124 -5.74 -34.08 5.10
N PRO A 125 -6.18 -33.45 3.99
CA PRO A 125 -7.49 -33.73 3.43
C PRO A 125 -7.57 -35.18 2.96
N VAL A 126 -8.73 -35.80 3.18
CA VAL A 126 -8.99 -37.17 2.72
C VAL A 126 -9.34 -37.10 1.23
N CYS A 127 -8.32 -37.27 0.37
CA CYS A 127 -8.51 -37.21 -1.07
C CYS A 127 -8.76 -38.59 -1.67
N PRO A 128 -9.75 -38.73 -2.59
CA PRO A 128 -9.87 -39.93 -3.40
C PRO A 128 -8.62 -40.09 -4.27
N HIS A 129 -8.19 -41.33 -4.49
CA HIS A 129 -7.03 -41.59 -5.32
C HIS A 129 -7.39 -41.34 -6.80
N VAL A 130 -7.17 -40.13 -7.29
CA VAL A 130 -7.49 -39.74 -8.67
C VAL A 130 -6.28 -39.99 -9.56
N PHE A 131 -6.42 -40.85 -10.57
CA PHE A 131 -5.35 -41.11 -11.53
C PHE A 131 -5.53 -40.22 -12.76
N CYS A 132 -4.71 -39.18 -12.88
CA CYS A 132 -4.75 -38.25 -14.01
C CYS A 132 -3.93 -38.74 -15.24
N GLY A 133 -3.65 -40.04 -15.32
CA GLY A 133 -3.02 -40.65 -16.48
C GLY A 133 -1.63 -40.08 -16.78
N TRP A 134 -1.50 -39.56 -18.00
CA TRP A 134 -0.26 -38.96 -18.52
C TRP A 134 -0.25 -37.43 -18.42
N LEU A 135 -1.19 -36.84 -17.66
CA LEU A 135 -1.29 -35.41 -17.50
C LEU A 135 -0.17 -34.93 -16.56
N TRP A 136 0.81 -34.24 -17.12
CA TRP A 136 1.87 -33.57 -16.37
C TRP A 136 1.66 -32.06 -16.42
N CYS A 137 1.56 -31.43 -15.25
CA CYS A 137 1.33 -30.01 -15.11
C CYS A 137 2.59 -29.33 -14.52
N PRO A 138 3.20 -28.36 -15.22
CA PRO A 138 4.43 -27.72 -14.75
C PRO A 138 4.25 -26.88 -13.48
N ASN A 139 3.07 -26.30 -13.26
CA ASN A 139 2.73 -25.54 -12.04
C ASN A 139 1.79 -26.32 -11.10
N GLY A 140 1.76 -27.65 -11.22
CA GLY A 140 0.88 -28.51 -10.42
C GLY A 140 -0.59 -28.49 -10.88
N PHE A 141 -1.42 -29.18 -10.11
CA PHE A 141 -2.84 -29.36 -10.38
C PHE A 141 -3.70 -28.30 -9.67
N LEU A 142 -4.88 -28.04 -10.21
CA LEU A 142 -5.90 -27.25 -9.51
C LEU A 142 -6.52 -28.08 -8.40
N GLN A 143 -6.69 -27.48 -7.22
CA GLN A 143 -7.35 -28.12 -6.09
C GLN A 143 -8.84 -27.78 -6.04
N ASP A 144 -9.64 -28.71 -5.53
CA ASP A 144 -11.07 -28.49 -5.23
C ASP A 144 -11.27 -27.77 -3.88
N GLU A 145 -12.53 -27.58 -3.47
CA GLU A 145 -12.89 -26.93 -2.20
C GLU A 145 -12.35 -27.64 -0.95
N ASN A 146 -11.99 -28.92 -1.07
CA ASN A 146 -11.42 -29.72 0.01
C ASN A 146 -9.89 -29.75 -0.04
N GLY A 147 -9.26 -29.04 -0.97
CA GLY A 147 -7.81 -29.05 -1.15
C GLY A 147 -7.30 -30.30 -1.88
N CYS A 148 -8.15 -31.03 -2.59
CA CYS A 148 -7.73 -32.22 -3.33
C CYS A 148 -7.41 -31.91 -4.80
N ASP A 149 -6.30 -32.46 -5.28
CA ASP A 149 -5.86 -32.27 -6.66
C ASP A 149 -6.87 -32.82 -7.67
N THR A 150 -7.23 -31.99 -8.64
CA THR A 150 -8.10 -32.33 -9.77
C THR A 150 -7.26 -32.62 -11.01
N CYS A 151 -7.81 -33.36 -11.98
CA CYS A 151 -7.11 -33.59 -13.26
C CYS A 151 -7.16 -32.37 -14.21
N ARG A 152 -6.83 -31.19 -13.69
CA ARG A 152 -6.73 -29.93 -14.41
C ARG A 152 -5.47 -29.21 -13.95
N CYS A 153 -4.67 -28.70 -14.89
CA CYS A 153 -3.45 -27.98 -14.54
C CYS A 153 -3.74 -26.56 -14.06
N ASN A 154 -2.92 -26.09 -13.12
CA ASN A 154 -2.87 -24.69 -12.77
C ASN A 154 -2.05 -23.93 -13.83
N TYR A 155 -2.70 -23.10 -14.63
CA TYR A 155 -2.05 -22.26 -15.64
C TYR A 155 -2.05 -20.78 -15.26
N GLY A 156 -2.14 -20.48 -13.95
CA GLY A 156 -2.34 -19.15 -13.35
C GLY A 156 -2.05 -17.99 -14.27
N ASP A 157 -3.10 -17.24 -14.64
CA ASP A 157 -3.12 -16.06 -15.52
C ASP A 157 -1.87 -15.91 -16.40
N LEU A 158 -1.62 -16.89 -17.27
CA LEU A 158 -0.86 -16.63 -18.48
C LEU A 158 -1.72 -15.68 -19.30
N ILE A 159 -1.43 -14.38 -19.18
CA ILE A 159 -1.67 -13.39 -20.21
C ILE A 159 -1.14 -13.95 -21.53
N VAL A 160 -2.04 -14.57 -22.29
CA VAL A 160 -1.86 -14.76 -23.72
C VAL A 160 -1.96 -13.35 -24.30
N GLY A 161 -0.80 -12.76 -24.62
CA GLY A 161 -0.71 -11.49 -25.33
C GLY A 161 -1.35 -11.54 -26.71
#